data_AF-A0A2N2J9T0-F1
#
_entry.id   AF-A0A2N2J9T0-F1
#
_cell.length_a   1.000
_cell.length_b   1.000
_cell.length_c   1.000
_cell.angle_alpha   90.00
_cell.angle_beta   90.00
_cell.angle_gamma   90.00
#
_symmetry.space_group_name_H-M   'P 1'
#
loop_
_entity.id
_entity.type
_entity.pdbx_description
1 polymer ?
#
loop_
_entity_poly.entity_id
_entity_poly.type
_entity_poly.pdbx_seq_one_letter_code
_entity_poly.pdbx_strand_id
1 'polypeptide(L)'
;MVEEIPAYEACGEGDFLYLWVEKVDISGPALTRIIAERLGIPRSEVGMAGMKDRHARTRQWISVPASLPQPPEAIEGAWGGSGEVRLLDARRHGNKLRTGHLRGNRFRVRVRGRGADGDEAVRAALEAAATRGMANAYGAQRFSGGDTVARGLRLLAGHGAGPPRMRRLAASAVQGAFFNHWLAARGDDGLLVTALPGDVLMKRVSAGPEMSTFSTHR
;
A
#
# COMPACT_ATOMS: atom_id res chain seq x y z
N MET A 1 0.67 13.66 2.76
CA MET A 1 1.39 12.84 3.76
C MET A 1 0.65 11.52 3.91
N VAL A 2 1.38 10.43 4.08
CA VAL A 2 0.84 9.08 4.29
C VAL A 2 1.41 8.53 5.59
N GLU A 3 0.57 7.96 6.45
CA GLU A 3 0.97 7.38 7.73
C GLU A 3 0.44 5.95 7.81
N GLU A 4 1.32 5.00 8.11
CA GLU A 4 0.94 3.60 8.26
C GLU A 4 0.14 3.36 9.53
N ILE A 5 -0.94 2.58 9.42
CA ILE A 5 -1.70 2.08 10.57
C ILE A 5 -1.29 0.61 10.75
N PRO A 6 -0.51 0.27 11.78
CA PRO A 6 0.00 -1.08 11.94
C PRO A 6 -1.12 -2.07 12.23
N ALA A 7 -0.87 -3.35 11.96
CA ALA A 7 -1.83 -4.40 12.30
C ALA A 7 -1.96 -4.63 13.81
N TYR A 8 -0.87 -4.36 14.52
CA TYR A 8 -0.70 -4.50 15.96
C TYR A 8 0.44 -3.59 16.40
N GLU A 9 0.44 -3.15 17.66
CA GLU A 9 1.49 -2.30 18.19
C GLU A 9 2.76 -3.10 18.54
N ALA A 10 3.91 -2.42 18.61
CA ALA A 10 5.13 -3.01 19.12
C ALA A 10 4.93 -3.40 20.59
N CYS A 11 5.39 -4.58 21.00
CA CYS A 11 5.08 -5.16 22.31
C CYS A 11 6.08 -4.74 23.39
N GLY A 12 7.19 -4.09 23.01
CA GLY A 12 8.21 -3.61 23.95
C GLY A 12 9.32 -4.61 24.25
N GLU A 13 9.22 -5.85 23.75
CA GLU A 13 10.22 -6.91 23.95
C GLU A 13 10.44 -7.74 22.67
N GLY A 14 11.48 -8.57 22.66
CA GLY A 14 11.81 -9.46 21.55
C GLY A 14 13.08 -9.10 20.77
N ASP A 15 13.31 -9.89 19.72
CA ASP A 15 14.57 -9.92 18.96
C ASP A 15 14.63 -8.92 17.81
N PHE A 16 13.53 -8.20 17.55
CA PHE A 16 13.46 -7.16 16.54
C PHE A 16 13.24 -5.79 17.18
N LEU A 17 13.75 -4.76 16.51
CA LEU A 17 13.49 -3.36 16.80
C LEU A 17 12.63 -2.78 15.68
N TYR A 18 11.45 -2.29 16.04
CA TYR A 18 10.53 -1.58 15.18
C TYR A 18 10.88 -0.10 15.23
N LEU A 19 11.23 0.45 14.08
CA LEU A 19 11.62 1.84 13.87
C LEU A 19 10.46 2.56 13.18
N TRP A 20 9.92 3.58 13.82
CA TRP A 20 8.94 4.47 13.21
C TRP A 20 9.70 5.50 12.39
N VAL A 21 9.67 5.34 11.07
CA VAL A 21 10.52 6.11 10.17
C VAL A 21 9.68 7.05 9.32
N GLU A 22 10.10 8.31 9.27
CA GLU A 22 9.60 9.28 8.31
C GLU A 22 10.59 9.40 7.15
N LYS A 23 10.08 9.35 5.92
CA LYS A 23 10.88 9.61 4.72
C LYS A 23 10.25 10.68 3.82
N VAL A 24 11.10 11.38 3.08
CA VAL A 24 10.75 12.30 2.00
C VAL A 24 11.55 11.95 0.76
N ASP A 25 10.90 11.93 -0.41
CA ASP A 25 11.52 11.72 -1.74
C ASP A 25 12.43 10.47 -1.87
N ILE A 26 12.15 9.46 -1.07
CA ILE A 26 12.87 8.18 -1.08
C ILE A 26 11.88 7.08 -1.44
N SER A 27 12.25 6.18 -2.37
CA SER A 27 11.44 5.00 -2.70
C SER A 27 11.60 3.92 -1.64
N GLY A 28 10.62 3.00 -1.49
CA GLY A 28 10.74 1.87 -0.56
C GLY A 28 12.03 1.04 -0.75
N PRO A 29 12.40 0.63 -1.98
CA PRO A 29 13.67 -0.05 -2.23
C PRO A 29 14.90 0.77 -1.85
N ALA A 30 14.89 2.09 -2.04
CA ALA A 30 15.98 2.96 -1.61
C ALA A 30 16.04 3.05 -0.08
N LEU A 31 14.91 3.20 0.61
CA LEU A 31 14.86 3.25 2.08
C LEU A 31 15.48 2.00 2.71
N THR A 32 15.10 0.80 2.24
CA THR A 32 15.68 -0.46 2.77
C THR A 32 17.19 -0.53 2.59
N ARG A 33 17.71 0.01 1.47
CA ARG A 33 19.14 0.07 1.20
C ARG A 33 19.83 1.01 2.19
N ILE A 34 19.30 2.22 2.34
CA ILE A 34 19.85 3.25 3.24
C ILE A 34 19.93 2.74 4.67
N ILE A 35 18.84 2.14 5.17
CA ILE A 35 18.78 1.60 6.54
C ILE A 35 19.81 0.49 6.72
N ALA A 36 19.89 -0.45 5.77
CA ALA A 36 20.84 -1.55 5.83
C ALA A 36 22.29 -1.06 5.85
N GLU A 37 22.64 -0.14 4.96
CA GLU A 37 23.99 0.44 4.86
C GLU A 37 24.37 1.20 6.14
N ARG A 38 23.48 2.05 6.65
CA ARG A 38 23.75 2.88 7.83
C ARG A 38 23.77 2.09 9.13
N LEU A 39 23.03 0.99 9.21
CA LEU A 39 23.05 0.10 10.38
C LEU A 39 24.10 -1.00 10.29
N GLY A 40 24.76 -1.17 9.14
CA GLY A 40 25.74 -2.23 8.93
C GLY A 40 25.14 -3.64 8.90
N ILE A 41 23.88 -3.78 8.47
CA ILE A 41 23.16 -5.07 8.44
C ILE A 41 22.83 -5.51 7.00
N PRO A 42 22.60 -6.81 6.75
CA PRO A 42 22.12 -7.27 5.45
C PRO A 42 20.77 -6.65 5.07
N ARG A 43 20.56 -6.31 3.79
CA ARG A 43 19.27 -5.79 3.30
C ARG A 43 18.10 -6.73 3.54
N SER A 44 18.36 -8.04 3.55
CA SER A 44 17.36 -9.06 3.88
C SER A 44 16.83 -8.89 5.29
N GLU A 45 17.59 -8.26 6.21
CA GLU A 45 17.18 -8.03 7.60
C GLU A 45 16.19 -6.89 7.80
N VAL A 46 16.05 -6.01 6.80
CA VAL A 46 15.12 -4.89 6.86
C VAL A 46 13.72 -5.33 6.43
N GLY A 47 12.78 -5.39 7.37
CA GLY A 47 11.38 -5.73 7.13
C GLY A 47 10.49 -4.50 6.95
N MET A 48 9.46 -4.62 6.10
CA MET A 48 8.45 -3.58 5.86
C MET A 48 7.08 -4.21 5.63
N ALA A 49 6.02 -3.55 6.13
CA ALA A 49 4.65 -4.01 5.95
C ALA A 49 4.09 -3.73 4.54
N GLY A 50 4.60 -2.70 3.87
CA GLY A 50 4.23 -2.34 2.51
C GLY A 50 5.11 -1.25 1.92
N MET A 51 5.01 -1.05 0.61
CA MET A 51 5.67 0.09 -0.05
C MET A 51 4.78 1.33 0.05
N LYS A 52 5.42 2.50 0.20
CA LYS A 52 4.75 3.80 0.18
C LYS A 52 5.30 4.64 -0.95
N ASP A 53 4.53 5.63 -1.37
CA ASP A 53 4.88 6.52 -2.48
C ASP A 53 6.21 7.23 -2.26
N ARG A 54 6.98 7.37 -3.34
CA ARG A 54 8.21 8.16 -3.34
C ARG A 54 7.92 9.64 -3.14
N HIS A 55 6.99 10.18 -3.92
CA HIS A 55 6.66 11.61 -3.98
C HIS A 55 5.65 12.01 -2.90
N ALA A 56 5.93 11.62 -1.66
CA ALA A 56 5.16 12.01 -0.49
C ALA A 56 6.06 11.98 0.75
N ARG A 57 5.72 12.80 1.75
CA ARG A 57 6.18 12.57 3.12
C ARG A 57 5.41 11.39 3.69
N THR A 58 6.12 10.33 4.08
CA THR A 58 5.49 9.08 4.53
C THR A 58 6.07 8.62 5.86
N ARG A 59 5.22 8.15 6.77
CA ARG A 59 5.62 7.48 8.01
C ARG A 59 5.21 6.02 7.98
N GLN A 60 6.13 5.14 8.31
CA GLN A 60 5.91 3.70 8.29
C GLN A 60 6.82 2.97 9.29
N TRP A 61 6.39 1.80 9.73
CA TRP A 61 7.23 0.97 10.58
C TRP A 61 8.21 0.16 9.73
N ILE A 62 9.46 0.10 10.19
CA ILE A 62 10.52 -0.73 9.66
C ILE A 62 10.99 -1.66 10.77
N SER A 63 11.17 -2.95 10.51
CA SER A 63 11.76 -3.85 11.50
C SER A 63 13.21 -4.15 11.14
N VAL A 64 14.10 -4.13 12.12
CA VAL A 64 15.49 -4.58 12.02
C VAL A 64 15.81 -5.50 13.21
N PRO A 65 16.90 -6.28 13.19
CA PRO A 65 17.33 -7.03 14.37
C PRO A 65 17.59 -6.08 15.55
N ALA A 66 17.27 -6.49 16.77
CA ALA A 66 17.49 -5.64 17.95
C ALA A 66 18.98 -5.52 18.33
N SER A 67 19.79 -6.50 17.95
CA SER A 67 21.25 -6.44 18.05
C SER A 67 21.81 -5.80 16.79
N LEU A 68 22.12 -4.51 16.85
CA LEU A 68 22.60 -3.73 15.71
C LEU A 68 24.10 -3.39 15.86
N PRO A 69 24.88 -3.41 14.76
CA PRO A 69 26.24 -2.89 14.74
C PRO A 69 26.34 -1.37 14.98
N GLN A 70 25.28 -0.63 14.68
CA GLN A 70 25.19 0.82 14.83
C GLN A 70 23.90 1.20 15.57
N PRO A 71 23.87 2.33 16.28
CA PRO A 71 22.64 2.79 16.94
C PRO A 71 21.53 3.09 15.92
N PRO A 72 20.24 2.90 16.26
CA PRO A 72 19.11 3.16 15.36
C PRO A 72 19.11 4.56 14.75
N GLU A 73 19.56 5.56 15.49
CA GLU A 73 19.67 6.97 15.09
C GLU A 73 20.63 7.17 13.91
N ALA A 74 21.53 6.22 13.63
CA ALA A 74 22.43 6.29 12.48
C ALA A 74 21.69 6.39 11.14
N ILE A 75 20.41 5.96 11.08
CA ILE A 75 19.59 6.07 9.86
C ILE A 75 19.22 7.51 9.50
N GLU A 76 19.33 8.46 10.43
CA GLU A 76 18.85 9.82 10.26
C GLU A 76 19.73 10.67 9.34
N GLY A 77 19.10 11.40 8.42
CA GLY A 77 19.77 12.45 7.65
C GLY A 77 19.33 12.52 6.20
N ALA A 78 19.99 13.43 5.49
CA ALA A 78 19.75 13.66 4.07
C ALA A 78 20.30 12.52 3.20
N TRP A 79 19.64 12.30 2.06
CA TRP A 79 20.02 11.31 1.07
C TRP A 79 19.70 11.80 -0.34
N GLY A 80 20.72 12.33 -1.03
CA GLY A 80 20.65 12.71 -2.44
C GLY A 80 19.58 13.75 -2.79
N GLY A 81 19.99 14.99 -3.08
CA GLY A 81 19.06 16.05 -3.41
C GLY A 81 18.08 16.32 -2.26
N SER A 82 16.78 16.18 -2.51
CA SER A 82 15.68 16.40 -1.55
C SER A 82 15.32 15.21 -0.66
N GLY A 83 16.03 14.09 -0.75
CA GLY A 83 15.74 12.91 0.07
C GLY A 83 16.12 13.08 1.54
N GLU A 84 15.26 12.62 2.46
CA GLU A 84 15.50 12.71 3.91
C GLU A 84 14.87 11.52 4.63
N VAL A 85 15.55 11.02 5.67
CA VAL A 85 15.08 10.00 6.61
C VAL A 85 15.17 10.53 8.04
N ARG A 86 14.12 10.34 8.84
CA ARG A 86 14.10 10.64 10.28
C ARG A 86 13.56 9.47 11.08
N LEU A 87 14.15 9.23 12.26
CA LEU A 87 13.66 8.27 13.23
C LEU A 87 12.73 9.00 14.20
N LEU A 88 11.51 8.50 14.35
CA LEU A 88 10.49 9.12 15.20
C LEU A 88 10.22 8.35 16.49
N ASP A 89 10.39 7.03 16.46
CA ASP A 89 10.21 6.13 17.61
C ASP A 89 10.96 4.82 17.35
N ALA A 90 11.36 4.12 18.41
CA ALA A 90 12.01 2.82 18.33
C ALA A 90 11.54 1.92 19.50
N ARG A 91 10.92 0.78 19.18
CA ARG A 91 10.37 -0.15 20.18
C ARG A 91 10.64 -1.60 19.81
N ARG A 92 10.89 -2.46 20.79
CA ARG A 92 11.12 -3.90 20.51
C ARG A 92 9.83 -4.63 20.13
N HIS A 93 9.98 -5.68 19.33
CA HIS A 93 8.91 -6.60 18.99
C HIS A 93 9.43 -8.01 18.70
N GLY A 94 8.54 -9.00 18.85
CA GLY A 94 8.87 -10.43 18.74
C GLY A 94 9.13 -10.94 17.32
N ASN A 95 8.67 -10.25 16.28
CA ASN A 95 8.83 -10.71 14.90
C ASN A 95 9.20 -9.60 13.92
N LYS A 96 9.88 -9.98 12.85
CA LYS A 96 10.11 -9.15 11.68
C LYS A 96 8.80 -8.73 11.00
N LEU A 97 8.71 -7.48 10.54
CA LEU A 97 7.63 -7.01 9.68
C LEU A 97 7.69 -7.68 8.31
N ARG A 98 6.52 -8.11 7.83
CA ARG A 98 6.33 -8.69 6.50
C ARG A 98 5.17 -8.01 5.80
N THR A 99 5.11 -8.18 4.48
CA THR A 99 4.00 -7.67 3.67
C THR A 99 2.66 -8.10 4.25
N GLY A 100 1.75 -7.14 4.47
CA GLY A 100 0.44 -7.38 5.07
C GLY A 100 0.36 -7.13 6.58
N HIS A 101 1.48 -6.83 7.27
CA HIS A 101 1.49 -6.46 8.69
C HIS A 101 1.03 -5.00 8.94
N LEU A 102 0.05 -4.53 8.17
CA LEU A 102 -0.61 -3.24 8.35
C LEU A 102 -2.12 -3.39 8.18
N ARG A 103 -2.90 -2.58 8.90
CA ARG A 103 -4.35 -2.47 8.70
C ARG A 103 -4.70 -1.55 7.54
N GLY A 104 -3.88 -0.54 7.31
CA GLY A 104 -4.13 0.45 6.27
C GLY A 104 -3.21 1.65 6.37
N ASN A 105 -3.59 2.73 5.70
CA ASN A 105 -2.84 3.97 5.69
C ASN A 105 -3.78 5.14 5.97
N ARG A 106 -3.34 6.06 6.80
CA ARG A 106 -3.97 7.35 7.03
C ARG A 106 -3.38 8.36 6.06
N PHE A 107 -4.24 9.01 5.28
CA PHE A 107 -3.82 10.04 4.33
C PHE A 107 -4.16 11.42 4.87
N ARG A 108 -3.21 12.35 4.76
CA ARG A 108 -3.44 13.79 4.88
C ARG A 108 -3.10 14.44 3.56
N VAL A 109 -4.12 14.82 2.81
CA VAL A 109 -4.01 15.36 1.45
C VAL A 109 -4.29 16.86 1.49
N ARG A 110 -3.46 17.66 0.81
CA ARG A 110 -3.69 19.08 0.60
C ARG A 110 -3.96 19.32 -0.88
N VAL A 111 -5.18 19.71 -1.20
CA VAL A 111 -5.59 20.08 -2.57
C VAL A 111 -5.27 21.56 -2.81
N ARG A 112 -4.60 21.87 -3.92
CA ARG A 112 -4.21 23.22 -4.35
C ARG A 112 -4.71 23.48 -5.77
N GLY A 113 -4.79 24.75 -6.17
CA GLY A 113 -5.21 25.13 -7.53
C GLY A 113 -6.68 24.87 -7.82
N ARG A 114 -7.51 24.93 -6.78
CA ARG A 114 -8.96 24.78 -6.92
C ARG A 114 -9.56 26.15 -7.31
N GLY A 115 -10.45 26.17 -8.30
CA GLY A 115 -11.15 27.38 -8.73
C GLY A 115 -12.07 27.93 -7.64
N ALA A 116 -12.85 28.97 -7.95
CA ALA A 116 -13.73 29.65 -6.98
C ALA A 116 -14.65 28.67 -6.22
N ASP A 117 -15.23 27.70 -6.92
CA ASP A 117 -16.17 26.71 -6.35
C ASP A 117 -15.47 25.46 -5.78
N GLY A 118 -14.14 25.46 -5.76
CA GLY A 118 -13.34 24.29 -5.46
C GLY A 118 -13.50 23.76 -4.04
N ASP A 119 -13.77 24.64 -3.08
CA ASP A 119 -14.00 24.23 -1.68
C ASP A 119 -15.35 23.53 -1.49
N GLU A 120 -16.39 24.02 -2.17
CA GLU A 120 -17.71 23.40 -2.15
C GLU A 120 -17.71 22.04 -2.85
N ALA A 121 -17.09 21.95 -4.03
CA ALA A 121 -16.95 20.70 -4.76
C ALA A 121 -16.20 19.62 -3.94
N VAL A 122 -15.11 20.01 -3.25
CA VAL A 122 -14.38 19.09 -2.37
C VAL A 122 -15.25 18.65 -1.20
N ARG A 123 -15.99 19.56 -0.57
CA ARG A 123 -16.88 19.22 0.56
C ARG A 123 -17.96 18.25 0.13
N ALA A 124 -18.65 18.52 -0.98
CA ALA A 124 -19.68 17.65 -1.53
C ALA A 124 -19.13 16.25 -1.87
N ALA A 125 -17.93 16.18 -2.47
CA ALA A 125 -17.27 14.91 -2.78
C ALA A 125 -16.93 14.11 -1.50
N LEU A 126 -16.46 14.78 -0.45
CA LEU A 126 -16.15 14.14 0.84
C LEU A 126 -17.41 13.63 1.55
N GLU A 127 -18.50 14.40 1.52
CA GLU A 127 -19.80 13.98 2.08
C GLU A 127 -20.37 12.77 1.33
N ALA A 128 -20.32 12.78 -0.01
CA ALA A 128 -20.70 11.63 -0.82
C ALA A 128 -19.84 10.40 -0.51
N ALA A 129 -18.52 10.57 -0.37
CA ALA A 129 -17.61 9.48 -0.03
C ALA A 129 -17.84 8.94 1.40
N ALA A 130 -18.19 9.81 2.35
CA ALA A 130 -18.47 9.42 3.73
C ALA A 130 -19.77 8.60 3.83
N THR A 131 -20.77 8.93 3.02
CA THR A 131 -22.09 8.27 3.05
C THR A 131 -22.13 6.99 2.21
N ARG A 132 -21.57 7.01 1.00
CA ARG A 132 -21.67 5.90 0.03
C ARG A 132 -20.38 5.11 -0.14
N GLY A 133 -19.29 5.56 0.48
CA GLY A 133 -17.96 5.05 0.18
C GLY A 133 -17.46 5.52 -1.19
N MET A 134 -16.43 4.85 -1.68
CA MET A 134 -15.87 5.08 -3.01
C MET A 134 -15.67 3.75 -3.73
N ALA A 135 -15.73 3.79 -5.06
CA ALA A 135 -15.36 2.65 -5.90
C ALA A 135 -13.89 2.28 -5.64
N ASN A 136 -13.62 1.02 -5.26
CA ASN A 136 -12.27 0.56 -4.91
C ASN A 136 -11.45 0.18 -6.16
N ALA A 137 -11.34 1.11 -7.12
CA ALA A 137 -10.63 0.88 -8.37
C ALA A 137 -9.11 0.80 -8.16
N TYR A 138 -8.41 0.03 -8.99
CA TYR A 138 -6.97 0.09 -9.09
C TYR A 138 -6.54 1.39 -9.79
N GLY A 139 -5.68 2.18 -9.13
CA GLY A 139 -5.17 3.43 -9.70
C GLY A 139 -4.23 3.23 -10.89
N ALA A 140 -4.05 4.29 -11.69
CA ALA A 140 -3.25 4.28 -12.94
C ALA A 140 -1.80 3.76 -12.76
N GLN A 141 -1.20 3.99 -11.58
CA GLN A 141 0.13 3.48 -11.24
C GLN A 141 0.23 1.96 -11.32
N ARG A 142 -0.88 1.22 -11.18
CA ARG A 142 -0.92 -0.24 -11.34
C ARG A 142 -0.67 -0.68 -12.79
N PHE A 143 -0.95 0.19 -13.76
CA PHE A 143 -0.88 -0.07 -15.19
C PHE A 143 0.27 0.68 -15.87
N SER A 144 1.24 1.19 -15.09
CA SER A 144 2.24 2.16 -15.54
C SER A 144 3.02 1.68 -16.76
N GLY A 145 2.87 2.42 -17.88
CA GLY A 145 3.40 2.13 -19.21
C GLY A 145 2.32 1.43 -20.04
N GLY A 146 1.54 2.18 -20.83
CA GLY A 146 0.26 1.78 -21.46
C GLY A 146 0.21 0.44 -22.22
N ASP A 147 1.37 -0.18 -22.47
CA ASP A 147 1.51 -1.53 -23.01
C ASP A 147 1.44 -2.64 -21.92
N THR A 148 1.36 -2.33 -20.62
CA THR A 148 1.45 -3.35 -19.55
C THR A 148 0.30 -4.35 -19.60
N VAL A 149 -0.92 -3.88 -19.86
CA VAL A 149 -2.10 -4.75 -19.99
C VAL A 149 -2.04 -5.55 -21.29
N ALA A 150 -1.71 -4.91 -22.42
CA ALA A 150 -1.59 -5.57 -23.72
C ALA A 150 -0.48 -6.64 -23.72
N ARG A 151 0.71 -6.29 -23.21
CA ARG A 151 1.80 -7.24 -22.96
C ARG A 151 1.38 -8.35 -22.00
N GLY A 152 0.59 -8.03 -20.98
CA GLY A 152 0.09 -9.02 -20.04
C GLY A 152 -0.85 -10.02 -20.69
N LEU A 153 -1.77 -9.57 -21.54
CA LEU A 153 -2.66 -10.42 -22.33
C LEU A 153 -1.87 -11.34 -23.27
N ARG A 154 -0.86 -10.81 -23.97
CA ARG A 154 0.02 -11.64 -24.82
C ARG A 154 0.73 -12.73 -24.03
N LEU A 155 1.31 -12.39 -22.88
CA LEU A 155 2.00 -13.36 -22.02
C LEU A 155 1.05 -14.44 -21.48
N LEU A 156 -0.19 -14.07 -21.13
CA LEU A 156 -1.21 -15.03 -20.68
C LEU A 156 -1.69 -15.94 -21.82
N ALA A 157 -1.72 -15.45 -23.05
CA ALA A 157 -2.02 -16.22 -24.25
C ALA A 157 -0.84 -17.11 -24.73
N GLY A 158 0.26 -17.17 -23.97
CA GLY A 158 1.46 -17.95 -24.35
C GLY A 158 2.35 -17.25 -25.39
N HIS A 159 2.02 -16.03 -25.79
CA HIS A 159 2.80 -15.23 -26.73
C HIS A 159 3.86 -14.42 -26.00
N GLY A 160 4.99 -15.07 -25.70
CA GLY A 160 6.20 -14.45 -25.18
C GLY A 160 6.83 -15.19 -23.99
N ALA A 161 8.07 -14.83 -23.69
CA ALA A 161 8.83 -15.39 -22.57
C ALA A 161 9.13 -14.32 -21.52
N GLY A 162 9.34 -14.75 -20.28
CA GLY A 162 9.75 -13.86 -19.22
C GLY A 162 9.89 -14.53 -17.87
N PRO A 163 10.61 -13.91 -16.93
CA PRO A 163 10.77 -14.45 -15.58
C PRO A 163 9.41 -14.65 -14.89
N PRO A 164 9.27 -15.64 -13.99
CA PRO A 164 8.02 -15.89 -13.26
C PRO A 164 7.44 -14.65 -12.56
N ARG A 165 8.32 -13.79 -12.01
CA ARG A 165 7.92 -12.51 -11.39
C ARG A 165 7.23 -11.56 -12.37
N MET A 166 7.74 -11.48 -13.61
CA MET A 166 7.17 -10.63 -14.64
C MET A 166 5.79 -11.15 -15.08
N ARG A 167 5.65 -12.47 -15.22
CA ARG A 167 4.34 -13.10 -15.53
C ARG A 167 3.30 -12.84 -14.44
N ARG A 168 3.69 -12.93 -13.17
CA ARG A 168 2.78 -12.59 -12.05
C ARG A 168 2.35 -11.12 -12.06
N LEU A 169 3.28 -10.21 -12.34
CA LEU A 169 2.97 -8.78 -12.43
C LEU A 169 2.02 -8.49 -13.61
N ALA A 170 2.28 -9.11 -14.77
CA ALA A 170 1.42 -9.04 -15.95
C ALA A 170 0.01 -9.56 -15.66
N ALA A 171 -0.13 -10.73 -15.04
CA ALA A 171 -1.42 -11.28 -14.64
C ALA A 171 -2.17 -10.35 -13.68
N SER A 172 -1.48 -9.80 -12.69
CA SER A 172 -2.06 -8.84 -11.73
C SER A 172 -2.55 -7.55 -12.41
N ALA A 173 -1.82 -7.05 -13.40
CA ALA A 173 -2.23 -5.87 -14.16
C ALA A 173 -3.49 -6.15 -15.00
N VAL A 174 -3.54 -7.30 -15.69
CA VAL A 174 -4.71 -7.71 -16.49
C VAL A 174 -5.94 -7.88 -15.59
N GLN A 175 -5.82 -8.60 -14.47
CA GLN A 175 -6.89 -8.77 -13.51
C GLN A 175 -7.41 -7.42 -12.97
N GLY A 176 -6.50 -6.51 -12.64
CA GLY A 176 -6.88 -5.17 -12.18
C GLY A 176 -7.62 -4.36 -13.26
N ALA A 177 -7.26 -4.51 -14.53
CA ALA A 177 -7.93 -3.83 -15.64
C ALA A 177 -9.34 -4.38 -15.86
N PHE A 178 -9.52 -5.71 -15.86
CA PHE A 178 -10.84 -6.34 -15.94
C PHE A 178 -11.73 -5.95 -14.75
N PHE A 179 -11.16 -5.95 -13.53
CA PHE A 179 -11.88 -5.52 -12.34
C PHE A 179 -12.34 -4.06 -12.46
N ASN A 180 -11.48 -3.14 -12.88
CA ASN A 180 -11.85 -1.75 -13.09
C ASN A 180 -12.93 -1.58 -14.15
N HIS A 181 -12.86 -2.35 -15.24
CA HIS A 181 -13.87 -2.33 -16.30
C HIS A 181 -15.23 -2.76 -15.78
N TRP A 182 -15.30 -3.87 -15.04
CA TRP A 182 -16.54 -4.35 -14.42
C TRP A 182 -17.07 -3.35 -13.37
N LEU A 183 -16.17 -2.80 -12.55
CA LEU A 183 -16.53 -1.81 -11.53
C LEU A 183 -17.11 -0.54 -12.15
N ALA A 184 -16.60 -0.10 -13.29
CA ALA A 184 -17.12 1.04 -14.04
C ALA A 184 -18.52 0.74 -14.60
N ALA A 185 -18.70 -0.39 -15.28
CA ALA A 185 -20.01 -0.80 -15.82
C ALA A 185 -21.08 -0.90 -14.70
N ARG A 186 -20.72 -1.51 -13.57
CA ARG A 186 -21.63 -1.57 -12.40
C ARG A 186 -21.92 -0.19 -11.80
N GLY A 187 -20.97 0.73 -11.93
CA GLY A 187 -21.14 2.15 -11.62
C GLY A 187 -22.16 2.84 -12.50
N ASP A 188 -22.04 2.66 -13.81
CA ASP A 188 -22.93 3.24 -14.82
C ASP A 188 -24.38 2.74 -14.63
N ASP A 189 -24.56 1.50 -14.19
CA ASP A 189 -25.87 0.93 -13.85
C ASP A 189 -26.41 1.40 -12.48
N GLY A 190 -25.65 2.16 -11.69
CA GLY A 190 -26.05 2.61 -10.35
C GLY A 190 -26.07 1.50 -9.29
N LEU A 191 -25.37 0.38 -9.54
CA LEU A 191 -25.45 -0.86 -8.75
C LEU A 191 -24.28 -1.06 -7.76
N LEU A 192 -23.42 -0.05 -7.57
CA LEU A 192 -22.21 -0.18 -6.73
C LEU A 192 -22.48 -0.56 -5.27
N VAL A 193 -23.62 -0.10 -4.73
CA VAL A 193 -24.01 -0.31 -3.32
C VAL A 193 -25.24 -1.20 -3.18
N THR A 194 -25.74 -1.76 -4.29
CA THR A 194 -26.93 -2.60 -4.34
C THR A 194 -26.50 -4.04 -4.56
N ALA A 195 -26.84 -4.92 -3.63
CA ALA A 195 -26.62 -6.36 -3.77
C ALA A 195 -27.73 -6.99 -4.63
N LEU A 196 -27.34 -7.81 -5.61
CA LEU A 196 -28.20 -8.55 -6.51
C LEU A 196 -28.10 -10.06 -6.22
N PRO A 197 -29.13 -10.86 -6.56
CA PRO A 197 -29.02 -12.31 -6.54
C PRO A 197 -27.81 -12.80 -7.35
N GLY A 198 -26.98 -13.63 -6.74
CA GLY A 198 -25.74 -14.13 -7.35
C GLY A 198 -24.48 -13.30 -7.05
N ASP A 199 -24.61 -12.13 -6.41
CA ASP A 199 -23.43 -11.38 -5.95
C ASP A 199 -22.67 -12.14 -4.86
N VAL A 200 -21.34 -12.11 -4.94
CA VAL A 200 -20.45 -12.62 -3.90
C VAL A 200 -20.14 -11.49 -2.92
N LEU A 201 -20.64 -11.62 -1.69
CA LEU A 201 -20.44 -10.63 -0.64
C LEU A 201 -19.32 -11.07 0.32
N MET A 202 -18.45 -10.12 0.68
CA MET A 202 -17.43 -10.34 1.71
C MET A 202 -17.89 -9.73 3.03
N LYS A 203 -17.88 -10.52 4.11
CA LYS A 203 -18.15 -10.02 5.46
C LYS A 203 -17.05 -9.03 5.85
N ARG A 204 -17.41 -7.81 6.25
CA ARG A 204 -16.47 -6.90 6.90
C ARG A 204 -16.20 -7.42 8.30
N VAL A 205 -15.07 -8.07 8.51
CA VAL A 205 -14.56 -8.34 9.85
C VAL A 205 -13.75 -7.13 10.29
N SER A 206 -13.94 -6.70 11.54
CA SER A 206 -13.16 -5.62 12.17
C SER A 206 -11.63 -5.91 12.18
N ALA A 207 -11.23 -7.13 11.82
CA ALA A 207 -9.87 -7.56 11.51
C ALA A 207 -9.89 -8.78 10.54
N GLY A 208 -9.50 -8.60 9.27
CA GLY A 208 -9.14 -9.68 8.32
C GLY A 208 -10.30 -10.36 7.55
N PRO A 209 -10.11 -10.82 6.30
CA PRO A 209 -11.18 -11.46 5.53
C PRO A 209 -11.31 -12.96 5.86
N GLU A 210 -12.45 -13.37 6.41
CA GLU A 210 -12.97 -14.74 6.29
C GLU A 210 -14.06 -14.77 5.20
N MET A 211 -13.87 -15.61 4.19
CA MET A 211 -14.85 -15.85 3.13
C MET A 211 -15.93 -16.79 3.67
N SER A 212 -17.19 -16.35 3.68
CA SER A 212 -18.34 -17.23 3.90
C SER A 212 -19.22 -17.20 2.65
N THR A 213 -19.45 -18.36 2.06
CA THR A 213 -20.41 -18.56 0.98
C THR A 213 -21.79 -18.74 1.59
N PHE A 214 -22.73 -17.84 1.29
CA PHE A 214 -24.14 -18.08 1.57
C PHE A 214 -24.71 -18.96 0.45
N SER A 215 -25.01 -20.21 0.77
CA SER A 215 -25.84 -21.07 -0.07
C SER A 215 -27.31 -20.75 0.22
N THR A 216 -28.01 -20.16 -0.73
CA THR A 216 -29.48 -20.16 -0.71
C THR A 216 -29.96 -21.41 -1.41
N HIS A 217 -30.20 -22.48 -0.64
CA HIS A 217 -31.11 -23.53 -1.09
C HIS A 217 -32.54 -23.03 -0.95
N ARG A 218 -33.25 -22.96 -2.08
CA ARG A 218 -34.68 -23.26 -2.14
C ARG A 218 -34.84 -24.51 -2.99
#